data_AF-A0A7U6KG80-F1
#
_entry.id   AF-A0A7U6KG80-F1
#
_cell.length_a   1.000
_cell.length_b   1.000
_cell.length_c   1.000
_cell.angle_alpha   90.00
_cell.angle_beta   90.00
_cell.angle_gamma   90.00
#
_symmetry.space_group_name_H-M   'P 1'
#
loop_
_entity.id
_entity.type
_entity.pdbx_description
1 polymer ?
#
loop_
_entity_poly.entity_id
_entity_poly.type
_entity_poly.pdbx_seq_one_letter_code
_entity_poly.pdbx_strand_id
1 'polypeptide(L)'
;MQADKATVERLLKTARGQIDGILKMVEDDRYCIDISNQILATVAMLNKTNREVIGAHIKKCVKDAKDDSERDEKIDELITLLNKLSK
;
A
#
# COMPACT_ATOMS: atom_id res chain seq x y z
N MET A 1 3.74 -12.54 7.58
CA MET A 1 4.12 -11.40 6.71
C MET A 1 5.62 -11.15 6.85
N GLN A 2 6.30 -10.74 5.79
CA GLN A 2 7.75 -10.47 5.81
C GLN A 2 8.09 -8.99 6.05
N ALA A 3 7.12 -8.10 5.83
CA ALA A 3 7.25 -6.70 6.18
C ALA A 3 7.31 -6.50 7.70
N ASP A 4 7.94 -5.42 8.13
CA ASP A 4 7.91 -4.99 9.52
C ASP A 4 6.46 -4.69 9.92
N LYS A 5 5.91 -5.59 10.74
CA LYS A 5 4.53 -5.54 11.21
C LYS A 5 4.23 -4.22 11.93
N ALA A 6 5.16 -3.71 12.74
CA ALA A 6 4.93 -2.49 13.51
C ALA A 6 4.81 -1.28 12.59
N THR A 7 5.66 -1.22 11.56
CA THR A 7 5.60 -0.16 10.54
C THR A 7 4.30 -0.22 9.74
N VAL A 8 3.90 -1.40 9.24
CA VAL A 8 2.66 -1.57 8.47
C VAL A 8 1.44 -1.21 9.32
N GLU A 9 1.37 -1.71 10.56
CA GLU A 9 0.26 -1.44 11.47
C GLU A 9 0.13 0.05 11.79
N ARG A 10 1.26 0.74 12.02
CA ARG A 10 1.27 2.20 12.24
C ARG A 10 0.72 2.95 11.04
N LEU A 11 1.15 2.63 9.82
CA LEU A 11 0.68 3.31 8.60
C LEU A 11 -0.82 3.08 8.37
N LEU A 12 -1.32 1.86 8.59
CA LEU A 12 -2.74 1.56 8.49
C LEU A 12 -3.57 2.28 9.55
N LYS A 13 -3.07 2.38 10.79
CA LYS A 13 -3.71 3.18 11.86
C LYS A 13 -3.79 4.66 11.49
N THR A 14 -2.76 5.20 10.85
CA THR A 14 -2.78 6.58 10.32
C THR A 14 -3.82 6.73 9.22
N ALA A 15 -3.85 5.83 8.23
CA ALA A 15 -4.83 5.87 7.15
C ALA A 15 -6.28 5.78 7.68
N ARG A 16 -6.53 4.94 8.70
CA ARG A 16 -7.83 4.88 9.39
C ARG A 16 -8.22 6.22 9.98
N GLY A 17 -7.31 6.90 10.70
CA GLY A 17 -7.59 8.22 11.25
C GLY A 17 -7.86 9.28 10.17
N GLN A 18 -7.22 9.18 9.01
CA GLN A 18 -7.53 10.05 7.87
C GLN A 18 -8.93 9.78 7.30
N ILE A 19 -9.32 8.50 7.18
CA ILE A 19 -10.67 8.11 6.75
C ILE A 19 -11.72 8.64 7.73
N ASP A 20 -11.51 8.47 9.04
CA ASP A 20 -12.40 8.99 10.07
C ASP A 20 -12.54 10.52 9.96
N GLY A 21 -11.43 11.22 9.69
CA GLY A 21 -11.43 12.66 9.42
C GLY A 21 -12.23 13.03 8.17
N ILE A 22 -12.06 12.30 7.07
CA ILE A 22 -12.81 12.52 5.82
C ILE A 22 -14.30 12.33 6.03
N LEU A 23 -14.71 11.28 6.76
CA LEU A 23 -16.12 11.04 7.09
C LEU A 23 -16.72 12.24 7.83
N LYS A 24 -16.01 12.77 8.82
CA LYS A 24 -16.44 13.99 9.51
C LYS A 24 -16.54 15.19 8.57
N MET A 25 -15.60 15.36 7.64
CA MET A 25 -15.68 16.45 6.65
C MET A 25 -16.93 16.33 5.76
N VAL A 26 -17.36 15.12 5.45
CA VAL A 26 -18.60 14.85 4.70
C VAL A 26 -19.82 15.16 5.57
N GLU A 27 -19.83 14.73 6.83
CA GLU A 27 -20.91 15.05 7.79
C GLU A 27 -21.06 16.57 8.00
N ASP A 28 -19.94 17.30 8.01
CA ASP A 28 -19.87 18.75 8.18
C ASP A 28 -20.14 19.53 6.86
N ASP A 29 -20.53 18.85 5.77
CA ASP A 29 -20.77 19.42 4.43
C ASP A 29 -19.64 20.34 3.93
N ARG A 30 -18.39 19.92 4.14
CA ARG A 30 -17.22 20.71 3.75
C ARG A 30 -17.03 20.78 2.24
N TYR A 31 -16.31 21.80 1.80
CA TYR A 31 -16.00 22.02 0.39
C TYR A 31 -15.37 20.79 -0.28
N CYS A 32 -15.93 20.40 -1.42
CA CYS A 32 -15.59 19.15 -2.12
C CYS A 32 -14.10 19.02 -2.46
N ILE A 33 -13.41 20.13 -2.76
CA ILE A 33 -11.97 20.09 -3.08
C ILE A 33 -11.14 19.75 -1.85
N ASP A 34 -11.53 20.22 -0.66
CA ASP A 34 -10.84 19.87 0.59
C ASP A 34 -10.97 18.37 0.88
N ILE A 35 -12.17 17.83 0.69
CA ILE A 35 -12.45 16.39 0.86
C ILE A 35 -11.63 15.59 -0.15
N SER A 36 -11.62 16.01 -1.42
CA SER A 36 -10.82 15.38 -2.48
C SER A 36 -9.33 15.35 -2.13
N ASN A 37 -8.78 16.46 -1.64
CA ASN A 37 -7.38 16.54 -1.21
C ASN A 37 -7.06 15.56 -0.06
N GLN A 38 -7.96 15.41 0.91
CA GLN A 38 -7.78 14.44 2.00
C GLN A 38 -7.89 12.99 1.53
N ILE A 39 -8.80 12.70 0.59
CA ILE A 39 -8.89 11.38 -0.05
C ILE A 39 -7.56 11.05 -0.75
N LEU A 40 -7.02 11.98 -1.55
CA LEU A 40 -5.74 11.77 -2.24
C LEU A 40 -4.58 11.57 -1.26
N ALA A 41 -4.56 12.30 -0.13
CA ALA A 41 -3.58 12.08 0.94
C ALA A 41 -3.68 10.69 1.57
N THR A 42 -4.91 10.19 1.75
CA THR A 42 -5.18 8.84 2.27
C THR A 42 -4.75 7.76 1.27
N VAL A 43 -5.06 7.94 -0.02
CA VAL A 43 -4.60 7.04 -1.09
C VAL A 43 -3.07 6.97 -1.14
N ALA A 44 -2.38 8.11 -1.01
CA ALA A 44 -0.92 8.13 -0.94
C ALA A 44 -0.38 7.34 0.26
N MET A 45 -1.03 7.43 1.43
CA MET A 45 -0.68 6.64 2.62
C MET A 45 -0.88 5.14 2.39
N LEU A 46 -1.99 4.74 1.77
CA LEU A 46 -2.28 3.34 1.44
C LEU A 46 -1.29 2.79 0.41
N ASN A 47 -0.96 3.57 -0.62
CA ASN A 47 0.06 3.21 -1.61
C ASN A 47 1.43 3.02 -0.98
N LYS A 48 1.82 3.91 -0.05
CA LYS A 48 3.06 3.74 0.73
C LYS A 48 3.04 2.45 1.53
N THR A 49 1.93 2.18 2.23
CA THR A 49 1.77 0.97 3.04
C THR A 49 1.88 -0.31 2.19
N ASN A 50 1.23 -0.31 1.02
CA ASN A 50 1.29 -1.45 0.11
C ASN A 50 2.71 -1.69 -0.43
N ARG A 51 3.44 -0.61 -0.74
CA ARG A 51 4.86 -0.70 -1.15
C ARG A 51 5.75 -1.33 -0.07
N GLU A 52 5.52 -1.04 1.21
CA GLU A 52 6.25 -1.69 2.31
C GLU A 52 5.99 -3.20 2.34
N VAL A 53 4.72 -3.61 2.18
CA VAL A 53 4.31 -5.02 2.18
C VAL A 53 4.92 -5.78 1.00
N ILE A 54 4.74 -5.25 -0.21
CA ILE A 54 5.21 -5.86 -1.45
C ILE A 54 6.74 -5.82 -1.52
N GLY A 55 7.38 -4.71 -1.15
CA GLY A 55 8.84 -4.59 -1.12
C GLY A 55 9.51 -5.63 -0.23
N ALA A 56 8.92 -5.91 0.95
CA ALA A 56 9.41 -6.96 1.82
C ALA A 56 9.16 -8.37 1.27
N HIS A 57 8.03 -8.59 0.59
CA HIS A 57 7.74 -9.84 -0.08
C HIS A 57 8.77 -10.14 -1.18
N ILE A 58 9.05 -9.17 -2.05
CA ILE A 58 10.00 -9.31 -3.18
C ILE A 58 11.39 -9.68 -2.70
N LYS A 59 11.94 -8.91 -1.74
CA LYS A 59 13.32 -9.09 -1.25
C LYS A 59 13.57 -10.51 -0.73
N LYS A 60 12.53 -11.17 -0.22
CA LYS A 60 12.62 -12.53 0.28
C LYS A 60 12.25 -13.57 -0.77
N CYS A 61 11.18 -13.34 -1.53
CA CYS A 61 10.69 -14.29 -2.53
C CYS A 61 11.73 -14.58 -3.62
N VAL A 62 12.46 -13.54 -4.07
CA VAL A 62 13.56 -13.70 -5.03
C VAL A 62 14.80 -14.33 -4.37
N LYS A 63 15.04 -14.05 -3.08
CA LYS A 63 16.19 -14.60 -2.33
C LYS A 63 16.04 -16.09 -2.02
N ASP A 64 14.80 -16.54 -1.81
CA ASP A 64 14.49 -17.91 -1.39
C ASP A 64 14.19 -18.84 -2.59
N ALA A 65 14.27 -18.35 -3.83
CA ALA A 65 14.09 -19.16 -5.04
C ALA A 65 15.18 -20.24 -5.15
N LYS A 66 14.77 -21.48 -5.40
CA LYS A 66 15.66 -22.65 -5.41
C LYS A 66 16.46 -22.79 -6.71
N ASP A 67 15.86 -22.37 -7.82
CA ASP A 67 16.44 -22.41 -9.15
C ASP A 67 15.98 -21.21 -10.01
N ASP A 68 16.51 -21.13 -11.23
CA ASP A 68 16.23 -20.03 -12.15
C ASP A 68 14.78 -20.04 -12.66
N SER A 69 14.15 -21.21 -12.79
CA SER A 69 12.74 -21.31 -13.21
C SER A 69 11.79 -20.75 -12.15
N GLU A 70 11.99 -21.13 -10.88
CA GLU A 70 11.21 -20.60 -9.76
C GLU A 70 11.44 -19.08 -9.62
N ARG A 71 12.67 -18.61 -9.85
CA ARG A 71 12.99 -17.19 -9.84
C ARG A 71 12.23 -16.40 -10.92
N ASP A 72 12.19 -16.91 -12.14
CA ASP A 72 11.49 -16.27 -13.26
C ASP A 72 9.97 -16.19 -13.00
N GLU A 73 9.36 -17.27 -12.49
CA GLU A 73 7.95 -17.25 -12.07
C GLU A 73 7.67 -16.19 -10.99
N LYS A 74 8.57 -16.05 -10.00
CA LYS A 74 8.46 -15.02 -8.95
C LYS A 74 8.64 -13.61 -9.47
N ILE A 75 9.46 -13.41 -10.50
CA ILE A 75 9.62 -12.12 -11.16
C ILE A 75 8.36 -11.76 -11.96
N ASP A 76 7.72 -12.72 -12.64
CA ASP A 76 6.46 -12.48 -13.37
C ASP A 76 5.29 -12.16 -12.42
N GLU A 77 5.21 -12.85 -11.28
CA GLU A 77 4.27 -12.54 -10.19
C GLU A 77 4.46 -11.08 -9.72
N LEU A 78 5.72 -10.65 -9.58
CA LEU A 78 6.08 -9.28 -9.23
C LEU A 78 5.66 -8.27 -10.31
N ILE A 79 5.98 -8.51 -11.57
CA ILE A 79 5.61 -7.60 -12.68
C ILE A 79 4.09 -7.38 -12.69
N THR A 80 3.32 -8.46 -12.46
CA THR A 80 1.86 -8.40 -12.38
C THR A 80 1.38 -7.53 -11.22
N LEU A 81 2.02 -7.62 -10.05
CA LEU A 81 1.69 -6.80 -8.88
C LEU A 81 2.08 -5.32 -9.09
N LEU A 82 3.23 -5.04 -9.71
CA LEU A 82 3.65 -3.67 -10.03
C LEU A 82 2.70 -3.00 -11.03
N ASN A 83 2.20 -3.73 -12.03
CA ASN A 83 1.22 -3.19 -12.97
C ASN A 83 -0.11 -2.79 -12.31
N LYS A 84 -0.49 -3.46 -11.20
CA LYS A 84 -1.67 -3.07 -10.41
C LYS A 84 -1.43 -1.83 -9.54
N LEU A 85 -0.17 -1.53 -9.21
CA LEU A 85 0.24 -0.37 -8.40
C LEU A 85 0.40 0.94 -9.22
N SER A 86 0.57 0.81 -10.54
CA SER A 86 0.76 1.92 -11.47
C SER A 86 -0.54 2.46 -12.07
N LYS A 87 -1.69 1.89 -11.68
CA LYS A 87 -3.03 2.38 -12.00
C LYS A 87 -3.59 3.14 -10.80
#